data_AF-H9FGP5-F1
#
_entry.id   AF-H9FGP5-F1
#
_cell.length_a   1.000
_cell.length_b   1.000
_cell.length_c   1.000
_cell.angle_alpha   90.00
_cell.angle_beta   90.00
_cell.angle_gamma   90.00
#
_symmetry.space_group_name_H-M   'P 1'
#
loop_
_entity.id
_entity.type
_entity.pdbx_description
1 polymer ?
#
loop_
_entity_poly.entity_id
_entity_poly.type
_entity_poly.pdbx_seq_one_letter_code
_entity_poly.pdbx_strand_id
1 'polypeptide(L)'
;RSFQGVTGYLKIDSSGDRETDFSLWDMDPETGAFRVVLNYNGTSQELVAVSGRKLNWPLGYPPPDIPKCGFDNEDPACNQDHLSTLEVLALVGSLSLLSILIVSFFIYRKMQLEKELASELWRVRWEDVEPSSLERHLRSAGS
;
A
#
# COMPACT_ATOMS: atom_id res chain seq x y z
N ARG A 1 1.35 8.49 -53.54
CA ARG A 1 0.83 8.29 -54.94
C ARG A 1 -0.55 7.63 -54.87
N SER A 2 -1.52 8.00 -55.72
CA SER A 2 -2.83 7.32 -55.78
C SER A 2 -2.99 6.48 -57.05
N PHE A 3 -3.77 5.40 -56.96
CA PHE A 3 -4.14 4.56 -58.11
C PHE A 3 -5.48 3.86 -57.90
N GLN A 4 -6.08 3.40 -59.01
CA GLN A 4 -7.29 2.58 -59.01
C GLN A 4 -6.90 1.11 -59.16
N GLY A 5 -7.26 0.28 -58.18
CA GLY A 5 -7.03 -1.17 -58.21
C GLY A 5 -8.34 -1.97 -58.18
N VAL A 6 -8.23 -3.30 -58.09
CA VAL A 6 -9.38 -4.21 -57.95
C VAL A 6 -10.15 -4.01 -56.65
N THR A 7 -9.48 -3.46 -55.62
CA THR A 7 -10.09 -3.10 -54.33
C THR A 7 -10.59 -1.65 -54.28
N GLY A 8 -10.64 -0.97 -55.44
CA GLY A 8 -11.09 0.42 -55.53
C GLY A 8 -9.95 1.43 -55.50
N TYR A 9 -10.27 2.64 -55.03
CA TYR A 9 -9.29 3.70 -54.84
C TYR A 9 -8.28 3.29 -53.78
N LEU A 10 -7.01 3.61 -54.00
CA LEU A 10 -6.00 3.46 -52.97
C LEU A 10 -4.90 4.51 -53.10
N LYS A 11 -4.32 4.86 -51.96
CA LYS A 11 -3.24 5.83 -51.82
C LYS A 11 -2.09 5.20 -51.07
N ILE A 12 -0.88 5.42 -51.57
CA ILE A 12 0.38 5.07 -50.92
C ILE A 12 0.97 6.36 -50.34
N ASP A 13 1.39 6.30 -49.09
CA ASP A 13 1.99 7.41 -48.35
C ASP A 13 3.44 7.70 -48.82
N SER A 14 4.17 8.54 -48.07
CA SER A 14 5.58 8.86 -48.37
C SER A 14 6.55 7.73 -48.00
N SER A 15 6.18 6.85 -47.09
CA SER A 15 6.98 5.72 -46.59
C SER A 15 6.88 4.50 -47.53
N GLY A 16 5.90 4.49 -48.42
CA GLY A 16 5.63 3.38 -49.34
C GLY A 16 4.50 2.46 -48.86
N ASP A 17 3.79 2.84 -47.80
CA ASP A 17 2.71 2.06 -47.20
C ASP A 17 1.34 2.47 -47.71
N ARG A 18 0.40 1.52 -47.76
CA ARG A 18 -0.98 1.78 -48.21
C ARG A 18 -1.80 2.42 -47.08
N GLU A 19 -2.38 3.56 -47.38
CA GLU A 19 -3.45 4.16 -46.57
C GLU A 19 -4.65 3.21 -46.56
N THR A 20 -5.02 2.75 -45.38
CA THR A 20 -6.00 1.66 -45.20
C THR A 20 -7.31 2.18 -44.64
N ASP A 21 -8.40 1.80 -45.28
CA ASP A 21 -9.75 2.11 -44.83
C ASP A 21 -10.25 1.02 -43.87
N PHE A 22 -11.03 1.42 -42.87
CA PHE A 22 -11.60 0.50 -41.88
C PHE A 22 -13.11 0.67 -41.76
N SER A 23 -13.80 -0.37 -41.32
CA SER A 23 -15.24 -0.33 -41.03
C SER A 23 -15.48 -0.68 -39.57
N LEU A 24 -16.23 0.15 -38.85
CA LEU A 24 -16.69 -0.11 -37.50
C LEU A 24 -18.04 -0.84 -37.56
N TRP A 25 -18.09 -2.02 -36.97
CA TRP A 25 -19.29 -2.82 -36.84
C TRP A 25 -19.88 -2.62 -35.46
N ASP A 26 -21.20 -2.46 -35.40
CA ASP A 26 -21.95 -2.33 -34.15
C ASP A 26 -23.21 -3.21 -34.22
N MET A 27 -23.69 -3.62 -33.05
CA MET A 27 -24.82 -4.51 -32.90
C MET A 27 -26.13 -3.73 -32.95
N ASP A 28 -27.05 -4.21 -33.79
CA ASP A 28 -28.41 -3.71 -33.82
C ASP A 28 -29.22 -4.26 -32.63
N PRO A 29 -29.73 -3.42 -31.72
CA PRO A 29 -30.37 -3.89 -30.48
C PRO A 29 -31.67 -4.68 -30.73
N GLU A 30 -32.35 -4.45 -31.85
CA GLU A 30 -33.61 -5.13 -32.18
C GLU A 30 -33.38 -6.55 -32.74
N THR A 31 -32.36 -6.71 -33.57
CA THR A 31 -32.11 -7.96 -34.31
C THR A 31 -30.94 -8.77 -33.76
N GLY A 32 -30.06 -8.17 -32.96
CA GLY A 32 -28.81 -8.76 -32.48
C GLY A 32 -27.74 -8.94 -33.57
N ALA A 33 -28.00 -8.51 -34.80
CA ALA A 33 -27.08 -8.65 -35.91
C ALA A 33 -26.06 -7.49 -35.92
N PHE A 34 -24.82 -7.80 -36.31
CA PHE A 34 -23.78 -6.79 -36.50
C PHE A 34 -23.90 -6.13 -37.88
N ARG A 35 -23.79 -4.81 -37.90
CA ARG A 35 -23.80 -4.00 -39.12
C ARG A 35 -22.75 -2.91 -39.07
N VAL A 36 -22.24 -2.51 -40.23
CA VAL A 36 -21.29 -1.39 -40.32
C VAL A 36 -22.01 -0.08 -40.01
N VAL A 37 -21.50 0.69 -39.04
CA VAL A 37 -22.09 1.98 -38.63
C VAL A 37 -21.21 3.18 -38.96
N LEU A 38 -19.88 3.00 -38.99
CA LEU A 38 -18.91 4.00 -39.43
C LEU A 38 -17.93 3.38 -40.42
N ASN A 39 -17.44 4.18 -41.34
CA ASN A 39 -16.27 3.87 -42.17
C ASN A 39 -15.20 4.92 -41.90
N TYR A 40 -13.98 4.46 -41.68
CA TYR A 40 -12.80 5.30 -41.62
C TYR A 40 -12.14 5.33 -42.99
N ASN A 41 -11.96 6.52 -43.54
CA ASN A 41 -11.17 6.72 -44.75
C ASN A 41 -9.73 7.01 -44.37
N GLY A 42 -8.80 6.09 -44.65
CA GLY A 42 -7.39 6.24 -44.30
C GLY A 42 -6.70 7.38 -45.06
N THR A 43 -7.21 7.73 -46.24
CA THR A 43 -6.65 8.81 -47.06
C THR A 43 -7.00 10.20 -46.54
N SER A 44 -8.26 10.42 -46.12
CA SER A 44 -8.70 11.69 -45.54
C SER A 44 -8.58 11.73 -44.03
N GLN A 45 -8.38 10.58 -43.39
CA GLN A 45 -8.35 10.37 -41.94
C GLN A 45 -9.67 10.75 -41.24
N GLU A 46 -10.79 10.60 -41.96
CA GLU A 46 -12.12 10.97 -41.46
C GLU A 46 -12.97 9.74 -41.14
N LEU A 47 -13.77 9.86 -40.07
CA LEU A 47 -14.83 8.91 -39.73
C LEU A 47 -16.14 9.36 -40.38
N VAL A 48 -16.62 8.57 -41.33
CA VAL A 48 -17.85 8.82 -42.07
C VAL A 48 -18.95 7.91 -41.55
N ALA A 49 -20.02 8.50 -41.02
CA ALA A 49 -21.18 7.75 -40.56
C ALA A 49 -21.99 7.18 -41.74
N VAL A 50 -22.39 5.91 -41.61
CA VAL A 50 -23.27 5.28 -42.60
C VAL A 50 -24.68 5.85 -42.44
N SER A 51 -25.25 6.37 -43.52
CA SER A 51 -26.57 7.01 -43.51
C SER A 51 -27.65 6.09 -42.91
N GLY A 52 -28.46 6.64 -42.00
CA GLY A 52 -29.52 5.90 -41.31
C GLY A 52 -29.04 4.97 -40.20
N ARG A 53 -27.75 4.97 -39.87
CA ARG A 53 -27.18 4.17 -38.77
C ARG A 53 -26.55 5.07 -37.71
N LYS A 54 -26.65 4.65 -36.45
CA LYS A 54 -26.06 5.32 -35.29
C LYS A 54 -25.35 4.28 -34.44
N LEU A 55 -24.33 4.71 -33.70
CA LEU A 55 -23.74 3.88 -32.66
C LEU A 55 -24.78 3.63 -31.58
N ASN A 56 -24.84 2.39 -31.11
CA ASN A 56 -25.75 1.95 -30.09
C ASN A 56 -24.99 1.65 -28.80
N TRP A 57 -25.21 2.49 -27.80
CA TRP A 57 -24.72 2.25 -26.46
C TRP A 57 -25.85 1.71 -25.59
N PRO A 58 -25.68 0.58 -24.89
CA PRO A 58 -26.76 -0.02 -24.08
C PRO A 58 -27.40 0.94 -23.07
N LEU A 59 -26.63 1.90 -22.54
CA LEU A 59 -27.09 2.92 -21.58
C LEU A 59 -27.26 4.30 -22.21
N GLY A 60 -27.21 4.40 -23.54
CA GLY A 60 -27.38 5.64 -24.31
C GLY A 60 -26.11 6.47 -24.52
N TYR A 61 -25.03 6.22 -23.76
CA TYR A 61 -23.76 6.94 -23.88
C TYR A 61 -22.55 5.99 -23.85
N PRO A 62 -21.43 6.37 -24.50
CA PRO A 62 -20.19 5.59 -24.44
C PRO A 62 -19.68 5.51 -22.99
N PRO A 63 -19.25 4.34 -22.52
CA PRO A 63 -18.58 4.25 -21.22
C PRO A 63 -17.31 5.13 -21.23
N PRO A 64 -16.93 5.70 -20.07
CA PRO A 64 -15.67 6.43 -19.96
C PRO A 64 -14.50 5.47 -20.23
N ASP A 65 -13.43 6.02 -20.81
CA ASP A 65 -12.18 5.30 -21.09
C ASP A 65 -11.45 4.90 -19.81
N ILE A 66 -11.59 5.70 -18.74
CA ILE A 66 -11.05 5.41 -17.42
C ILE A 66 -12.21 5.21 -16.43
N PRO A 67 -12.22 4.11 -15.64
CA PRO A 67 -13.20 3.92 -14.58
C PRO A 67 -13.18 5.06 -13.56
N LYS A 68 -14.31 5.28 -12.87
CA LYS A 68 -14.46 6.38 -11.89
C LYS A 68 -13.36 6.43 -10.82
N CYS A 69 -12.80 5.28 -10.43
CA CYS A 69 -11.78 5.17 -9.38
C CYS A 69 -10.38 4.87 -9.94
N GLY A 70 -10.16 5.06 -11.24
CA GLY A 70 -8.96 4.59 -11.93
C GLY A 70 -8.96 3.07 -12.15
N PHE A 71 -7.94 2.57 -12.84
CA PHE A 71 -7.77 1.13 -13.07
C PHE A 71 -7.21 0.42 -11.84
N ASP A 72 -6.28 1.07 -11.13
CA ASP A 72 -5.54 0.51 -10.00
C ASP A 72 -6.03 1.03 -8.64
N ASN A 73 -7.25 1.60 -8.59
CA ASN A 73 -7.85 2.17 -7.38
C ASN A 73 -6.96 3.25 -6.70
N GLU A 74 -6.22 4.01 -7.50
CA GLU A 74 -5.31 5.06 -7.03
C GLU A 74 -6.05 6.34 -6.62
N ASP A 75 -7.32 6.49 -6.99
CA ASP A 75 -8.11 7.67 -6.62
C ASP A 75 -8.37 7.69 -5.11
N PRO A 76 -7.78 8.65 -4.36
CA PRO A 76 -7.97 8.77 -2.92
C PRO A 76 -9.43 9.01 -2.51
N ALA A 77 -10.27 9.51 -3.42
CA ALA A 77 -11.68 9.72 -3.16
C ALA A 77 -12.46 8.39 -3.06
N CYS A 78 -12.01 7.36 -3.79
CA CYS A 78 -12.57 6.01 -3.75
C CYS A 78 -11.88 5.11 -2.72
N ASN A 79 -10.62 5.39 -2.37
CA ASN A 79 -9.82 4.55 -1.49
C ASN A 79 -9.76 5.12 -0.07
N GLN A 80 -10.88 5.04 0.66
CA GLN A 80 -11.01 5.62 2.02
C GLN A 80 -10.50 4.70 3.15
N ASP A 81 -10.13 3.44 2.84
CA ASP A 81 -10.03 2.37 3.85
C ASP A 81 -8.61 1.83 4.13
N HIS A 82 -7.55 2.52 3.69
CA HIS A 82 -6.20 2.10 4.02
C HIS A 82 -5.48 3.12 4.90
N LEU A 83 -5.18 2.70 6.14
CA LEU A 83 -4.11 3.33 6.92
C LEU A 83 -2.89 3.44 6.01
N SER A 84 -2.36 4.65 5.89
CA SER A 84 -1.20 4.89 5.04
C SER A 84 -0.07 3.97 5.49
N THR A 85 0.76 3.52 4.55
CA THR A 85 1.92 2.65 4.86
C THR A 85 2.81 3.26 5.94
N LEU A 86 2.87 4.60 5.99
CA LEU A 86 3.54 5.37 7.05
C LEU A 86 2.86 5.25 8.42
N GLU A 87 1.52 5.23 8.46
CA GLU A 87 0.75 5.07 9.70
C GLU A 87 0.91 3.66 10.27
N VAL A 88 0.88 2.63 9.42
CA VAL A 88 1.14 1.25 9.84
C VAL A 88 2.57 1.10 10.37
N LEU A 89 3.55 1.68 9.67
CA LEU A 89 4.95 1.65 10.11
C LEU A 89 5.15 2.38 11.45
N ALA A 90 4.51 3.54 11.62
CA ALA A 90 4.56 4.31 12.86
C ALA A 90 3.93 3.54 14.04
N LEU A 91 2.80 2.88 13.82
CA LEU A 91 2.13 2.06 14.83
C LEU A 91 3.01 0.88 15.27
N VAL A 92 3.56 0.13 14.30
CA VAL A 92 4.44 -1.01 14.59
C VAL A 92 5.72 -0.55 15.28
N GLY A 93 6.33 0.55 14.82
CA GLY A 93 7.51 1.15 15.45
C GLY A 93 7.26 1.60 16.88
N SER A 94 6.12 2.22 17.16
CA SER A 94 5.75 2.66 18.51
C SER A 94 5.56 1.47 19.46
N LEU A 95 4.83 0.44 19.03
CA LEU A 95 4.57 -0.75 19.85
C LEU A 95 5.85 -1.53 20.16
N SER A 96 6.73 -1.67 19.18
CA SER A 96 8.01 -2.35 19.38
C SER A 96 8.90 -1.57 20.37
N LEU A 97 8.98 -0.25 20.25
CA LEU A 97 9.76 0.58 21.18
C LEU A 97 9.21 0.52 22.62
N LEU A 98 7.89 0.57 22.79
CA LEU A 98 7.23 0.38 24.09
C LEU A 98 7.55 -1.00 24.69
N SER A 99 7.52 -2.06 23.89
CA SER A 99 7.83 -3.42 24.37
C SER A 99 9.26 -3.54 24.91
N ILE A 100 10.23 -2.91 24.23
CA ILE A 100 11.64 -2.90 24.64
C ILE A 100 11.81 -2.15 25.95
N LEU A 101 11.15 -1.00 26.12
CA LEU A 101 11.19 -0.23 27.36
C LEU A 101 10.62 -1.02 28.54
N ILE A 102 9.49 -1.68 28.33
CA ILE A 102 8.85 -2.52 29.35
C ILE A 102 9.78 -3.67 29.76
N VAL A 103 10.33 -4.42 28.81
CA VAL A 103 11.26 -5.53 29.08
C VAL A 103 12.52 -5.03 29.80
N SER A 104 13.09 -3.91 29.34
CA SER A 104 14.28 -3.31 29.96
C SER A 104 14.02 -2.87 31.41
N PHE A 105 12.84 -2.31 31.68
CA PHE A 105 12.42 -1.94 33.03
C PHE A 105 12.30 -3.17 33.94
N PHE A 106 11.69 -4.25 33.46
CA PHE A 106 11.59 -5.51 34.21
C PHE A 106 12.97 -6.12 34.51
N ILE A 107 13.88 -6.14 33.52
CA ILE A 107 15.26 -6.61 33.71
C ILE A 107 15.98 -5.75 34.75
N TYR A 108 15.87 -4.42 34.65
CA TYR A 108 16.49 -3.50 35.60
C TYR A 108 16.00 -3.75 37.03
N ARG A 109 14.68 -3.88 37.23
CA ARG A 109 14.11 -4.21 38.55
C ARG A 109 14.62 -5.55 39.07
N LYS A 110 14.68 -6.57 38.23
CA LYS A 110 15.19 -7.90 38.58
C LYS A 110 16.65 -7.85 39.00
N MET A 111 17.50 -7.12 38.26
CA MET A 111 18.90 -6.92 38.62
C MET A 111 19.07 -6.16 39.94
N GLN A 112 18.24 -5.16 40.22
CA GLN A 112 18.31 -4.41 41.48
C GLN A 112 17.97 -5.30 42.69
N LEU A 113 16.94 -6.14 42.55
CA LEU A 113 16.59 -7.13 43.58
C LEU A 113 17.71 -8.15 43.81
N GLU A 114 18.34 -8.65 42.73
CA GLU A 114 19.48 -9.57 42.85
C GLU A 114 20.69 -8.90 43.52
N LYS A 115 20.94 -7.61 43.24
CA LYS A 115 22.00 -6.84 43.92
C LYS A 115 21.73 -6.66 45.42
N GLU A 116 20.49 -6.38 45.80
CA GLU A 116 20.09 -6.26 47.20
C GLU A 116 20.19 -7.61 47.92
N LEU A 117 19.76 -8.71 47.28
CA LEU A 117 19.88 -10.06 47.85
C LEU A 117 21.34 -10.50 48.01
N ALA A 118 22.19 -10.19 47.03
CA ALA A 118 23.63 -10.47 47.09
C ALA A 118 24.39 -9.54 48.05
N SER A 119 23.74 -8.50 48.58
CA SER A 119 24.33 -7.71 49.64
C SER A 119 24.37 -8.54 50.91
N GLU A 120 25.58 -8.96 51.29
CA GLU A 120 25.84 -9.73 52.52
C GLU A 120 25.69 -8.87 53.79
N LEU A 121 24.72 -7.95 53.83
CA LEU A 121 24.45 -7.08 54.98
C LEU A 121 24.02 -7.87 56.23
N TRP A 122 23.51 -9.09 56.04
CA TRP A 122 23.20 -10.03 57.12
C TRP A 122 24.46 -10.70 57.71
N ARG A 123 25.61 -10.61 57.03
CA ARG A 123 26.85 -11.23 57.48
C ARG A 123 27.55 -10.28 58.45
N VAL A 124 27.31 -10.50 59.73
CA VAL A 124 27.97 -9.75 60.81
C VAL A 124 29.45 -10.08 60.80
N ARG A 125 30.29 -9.06 60.64
CA ARG A 125 31.75 -9.17 60.75
C ARG A 125 32.14 -9.27 62.22
N TRP A 126 33.13 -10.09 62.54
CA TRP A 126 33.57 -10.30 63.92
C TRP A 126 34.11 -9.02 64.57
N GLU A 127 34.65 -8.11 63.76
CA GLU A 127 35.14 -6.81 64.18
C GLU A 127 34.01 -5.88 64.67
N ASP A 128 32.77 -6.12 64.25
CA ASP A 128 31.60 -5.33 64.60
C ASP A 128 30.86 -5.90 65.84
N VAL A 129 31.37 -6.99 66.44
CA VAL A 129 30.80 -7.63 67.63
C VAL A 129 31.50 -7.12 68.88
N GLU A 130 30.89 -6.14 69.56
CA GLU A 130 31.38 -5.70 70.88
C GLU A 130 30.77 -6.54 72.02
N PRO A 131 31.57 -6.98 73.00
CA PRO A 131 31.06 -7.63 74.18
C PRO A 131 30.22 -6.63 75.00
N SER A 132 29.05 -7.09 75.45
CA SER A 132 28.13 -6.25 76.20
C SER A 132 28.82 -5.60 77.41
N SER A 133 28.57 -4.30 77.63
CA SER A 133 29.22 -3.50 78.69
C SER A 133 29.03 -4.08 80.10
N LEU A 134 27.98 -4.89 80.29
CA LEU A 134 27.72 -5.63 81.53
C LEU A 134 28.90 -6.53 81.93
N GLU A 135 29.58 -7.12 80.95
CA GLU A 135 30.69 -8.06 81.19
C GLU A 135 32.02 -7.34 81.51
N ARG A 136 32.21 -6.12 81.00
CA ARG A 136 33.36 -5.26 81.39
C ARG A 136 33.24 -4.78 82.84
N HIS A 137 32.04 -4.50 83.32
CA HIS A 137 31.84 -4.07 84.72
C HIS A 137 32.04 -5.20 85.73
N LEU A 138 31.65 -6.44 85.40
CA LEU A 138 31.86 -7.59 86.28
C LEU A 138 33.34 -7.96 86.48
N ARG A 139 34.20 -7.72 85.48
CA ARG A 139 35.65 -7.97 85.60
C ARG A 139 36.41 -6.88 86.35
N SER A 140 35.90 -5.64 86.36
CA SER A 140 36.51 -4.51 87.08
C SER A 140 36.28 -4.58 88.60
N ALA A 141 35.16 -5.17 89.04
CA ALA A 141 34.81 -5.27 90.45
C ALA A 141 35.53 -6.42 91.20
N GLY A 142 36.42 -7.17 90.54
CA GLY A 142 37.07 -8.37 91.08
C GLY A 142 38.59 -8.27 91.31
N SER A 143 39.19 -7.06 91.23
CA SER A 143 40.61 -6.83 91.55
C SER A 143 40.80 -6.00 92.81
#